data_AF-A0A2V9KN90-F1
#
_entry.id   AF-A0A2V9KN90-F1
#
_cell.length_a   1.000
_cell.length_b   1.000
_cell.length_c   1.000
_cell.angle_alpha   90.00
_cell.angle_beta   90.00
_cell.angle_gamma   90.00
#
_symmetry.space_group_name_H-M   'P 1'
#
loop_
_entity.id
_entity.type
_entity.pdbx_description
1 polymer ?
#
loop_
_entity_poly.entity_id
_entity_poly.type
_entity_poly.pdbx_seq_one_letter_code
_entity_poly.pdbx_strand_id
1 'polypeptide(L)'
;DRALQTDRLALLRAIERVELVTDGNRPSVALEAAPGELTLKGCSQDCGEGSDTIAADFAGEALRVGFNPRYLAEFLSAVSGAERVCLRFK
;
A
#
# COMPACT_ATOMS: atom_id res chain seq x y z
N ASP A 1 -18.01 -1.13 7.85
CA ASP A 1 -16.72 -1.84 7.90
C ASP A 1 -15.81 -1.36 6.78
N ARG A 2 -14.69 -0.71 7.12
CA ARG A 2 -13.68 -0.24 6.15
C ARG A 2 -12.63 -1.33 5.94
N ALA A 3 -13.04 -2.42 5.29
CA ALA A 3 -12.17 -3.56 4.96
C ALA A 3 -11.78 -3.50 3.48
N LEU A 4 -10.47 -3.54 3.22
CA LEU A 4 -9.90 -3.57 1.87
C LEU A 4 -9.27 -4.95 1.63
N GLN A 5 -9.68 -5.64 0.57
CA GLN A 5 -9.08 -6.90 0.17
C GLN A 5 -8.37 -6.79 -1.18
N THR A 6 -7.19 -7.38 -1.31
CA THR A 6 -6.41 -7.34 -2.56
C THR A 6 -5.55 -8.59 -2.71
N ASP A 7 -5.03 -8.82 -3.91
CA ASP A 7 -3.96 -9.80 -4.15
C ASP A 7 -2.71 -9.41 -3.37
N ARG A 8 -2.14 -10.38 -2.65
CA ARG A 8 -0.98 -10.18 -1.78
C ARG A 8 0.25 -9.78 -2.58
N LEU A 9 0.49 -10.45 -3.71
CA LEU A 9 1.69 -10.22 -4.51
C LEU A 9 1.60 -8.89 -5.24
N ALA A 10 0.43 -8.52 -5.77
CA ALA A 10 0.18 -7.22 -6.36
C ALA A 10 0.48 -6.09 -5.37
N LEU A 11 0.00 -6.20 -4.13
CA LEU A 11 0.27 -5.23 -3.08
C LEU A 11 1.76 -5.18 -2.71
N LEU A 12 2.41 -6.33 -2.51
CA LEU A 12 3.84 -6.38 -2.20
C LEU A 12 4.67 -5.71 -3.29
N ARG A 13 4.40 -6.02 -4.56
CA ARG A 13 5.11 -5.43 -5.70
C ARG A 13 4.85 -3.93 -5.84
N ALA A 14 3.65 -3.47 -5.55
CA ALA A 14 3.34 -2.05 -5.56
C ALA A 14 4.08 -1.29 -4.44
N ILE A 15 4.17 -1.88 -3.25
CA ILE A 15 4.96 -1.32 -2.14
C ILE A 15 6.44 -1.24 -2.51
N GLU A 16 7.02 -2.32 -3.05
CA GLU A 16 8.42 -2.34 -3.48
C GLU A 16 8.72 -1.25 -4.53
N ARG A 17 7.83 -1.05 -5.51
CA ARG A 17 8.00 0.00 -6.53
C ARG A 17 7.94 1.40 -5.95
N VAL A 18 7.00 1.65 -5.04
CA VAL A 18 6.80 2.98 -4.46
C VAL A 18 7.86 3.29 -3.39
N GLU A 19 8.37 2.29 -2.67
CA GLU A 19 9.44 2.45 -1.69
C GLU A 19 10.73 3.02 -2.32
N LEU A 20 11.01 2.66 -3.58
CA LEU A 20 12.16 3.21 -4.34
C LEU A 20 12.16 4.73 -4.48
N VAL A 21 10.99 5.37 -4.30
CA VAL A 21 10.80 6.82 -4.44
C VAL A 21 10.66 7.51 -3.07
N THR A 22 10.82 6.79 -1.96
CA THR A 22 10.70 7.33 -0.60
C THR A 22 12.03 7.79 0.01
N ASP A 23 11.98 8.68 1.00
CA ASP A 23 13.15 9.12 1.77
C ASP A 23 13.73 7.95 2.60
N GLY A 24 15.03 7.70 2.45
CA GLY A 24 15.73 6.59 3.12
C GLY A 24 15.78 6.70 4.65
N ASN A 25 15.73 7.91 5.21
CA ASN A 25 15.76 8.15 6.66
C ASN A 25 14.37 8.00 7.29
N ARG A 26 13.30 8.35 6.57
CA ARG A 26 11.91 8.25 7.05
C ARG A 26 10.97 7.82 5.91
N PRO A 27 11.00 6.54 5.51
CA PRO A 27 10.16 6.08 4.42
C PRO A 27 8.70 6.12 4.83
N SER A 28 7.88 6.76 4.00
CA SER A 28 6.43 6.85 4.19
C SER A 28 5.72 6.68 2.87
N VAL A 29 4.69 5.84 2.86
CA VAL A 29 3.78 5.64 1.74
C VAL A 29 2.37 5.94 2.21
N ALA A 30 1.66 6.77 1.45
CA ALA A 30 0.23 6.98 1.61
C ALA A 30 -0.55 5.90 0.86
N LEU A 31 -1.42 5.20 1.57
CA LEU A 31 -2.42 4.30 1.02
C LEU A 31 -3.73 5.07 0.86
N GLU A 32 -4.18 5.23 -0.37
CA GLU A 32 -5.43 5.87 -0.74
C GLU A 32 -6.39 4.77 -1.24
N ALA A 33 -7.35 4.40 -0.39
CA ALA A 33 -8.36 3.41 -0.72
C ALA A 33 -9.61 4.10 -1.27
N ALA A 34 -10.06 3.66 -2.43
CA ALA A 34 -11.30 4.10 -3.08
C ALA A 34 -12.10 2.86 -3.54
N PRO A 35 -13.40 3.01 -3.86
CA PRO A 35 -14.17 1.86 -4.34
C PRO A 35 -13.55 1.21 -5.59
N GLY A 36 -13.11 -0.04 -5.45
CA GLY A 36 -12.51 -0.84 -6.53
C GLY A 36 -10.98 -0.75 -6.65
N GLU A 37 -10.31 0.16 -5.94
CA GLU A 37 -8.86 0.36 -6.11
C GLU A 37 -8.13 0.82 -4.84
N LEU A 38 -6.83 0.55 -4.83
CA LEU A 38 -5.87 1.04 -3.85
C LEU A 38 -4.73 1.74 -4.58
N THR A 39 -4.51 3.02 -4.28
CA THR A 39 -3.36 3.77 -4.76
C THR A 39 -2.33 3.93 -3.64
N LEU A 40 -1.08 3.58 -3.94
CA LEU A 40 0.08 3.79 -3.09
C LEU A 40 0.84 5.00 -3.60
N LYS A 41 1.17 5.96 -2.73
CA LYS A 41 1.94 7.15 -3.06
C LYS A 41 3.15 7.31 -2.15
N GLY A 42 4.33 7.35 -2.74
CA GLY A 42 5.60 7.62 -2.08
C GLY A 42 6.09 9.01 -2.47
N CYS A 43 6.75 9.68 -1.53
CA CYS A 43 7.30 11.01 -1.75
C CYS A 43 8.72 11.06 -1.16
N SER A 44 9.64 11.69 -1.88
CA SER A 44 10.96 12.08 -1.39
C SER A 44 11.25 13.53 -1.77
N GLN A 45 12.05 14.21 -0.95
CA GLN A 45 12.47 15.58 -1.24
C GLN A 45 13.38 15.67 -2.47
N ASP A 46 14.13 14.62 -2.77
CA ASP A 46 15.17 14.62 -3.81
C ASP A 46 14.71 13.99 -5.14
N CYS A 47 13.89 12.94 -5.12
CA CYS A 47 13.51 12.16 -6.31
C CYS A 47 12.06 12.40 -6.79
N GLY A 48 11.28 13.23 -6.07
CA GLY A 48 9.91 13.57 -6.44
C GLY A 48 8.86 12.61 -5.87
N GLU A 49 7.73 12.48 -6.59
CA GLU A 49 6.60 11.64 -6.20
C GLU A 49 6.51 10.38 -7.07
N GLY A 50 6.20 9.23 -6.44
CA GLY A 50 5.93 7.96 -7.10
C GLY A 50 4.56 7.44 -6.71
N SER A 51 3.82 6.90 -7.67
CA SER A 51 2.50 6.34 -7.42
C SER A 51 2.28 5.03 -8.14
N ASP A 52 1.49 4.16 -7.53
CA ASP A 52 1.09 2.89 -8.11
C ASP A 52 -0.35 2.55 -7.70
N THR A 53 -1.14 2.01 -8.61
CA THR A 53 -2.55 1.69 -8.37
C THR A 53 -2.80 0.24 -8.69
N ILE A 54 -3.44 -0.46 -7.74
CA ILE A 54 -3.82 -1.85 -7.87
C ILE A 54 -5.33 -2.02 -7.65
N ALA A 55 -5.92 -3.03 -8.28
CA ALA A 55 -7.30 -3.40 -8.04
C ALA A 55 -7.48 -3.90 -6.59
N ALA A 56 -8.53 -3.44 -5.92
CA ALA A 56 -8.84 -3.84 -4.55
C ALA A 56 -10.36 -3.87 -4.31
N ASP A 57 -10.82 -4.88 -3.56
CA ASP A 57 -12.20 -4.96 -3.10
C ASP A 57 -12.34 -4.06 -1.87
N PHE A 58 -12.82 -2.84 -2.09
CA PHE A 58 -13.15 -1.87 -1.04
C PHE A 58 -14.51 -1.25 -1.35
N ALA A 59 -15.42 -1.26 -0.36
CA ALA A 59 -16.78 -0.74 -0.49
C ALA A 59 -17.08 0.43 0.49
N GLY A 60 -16.04 0.95 1.14
CA GLY A 60 -16.16 2.04 2.10
C GLY A 60 -16.05 3.42 1.46
N GLU A 61 -16.24 4.44 2.28
CA GLU A 61 -15.86 5.81 1.97
C GLU A 61 -14.34 5.89 1.73
N ALA A 62 -13.94 6.67 0.73
CA ALA A 62 -12.54 6.86 0.40
C ALA A 62 -11.74 7.35 1.61
N LEU A 63 -10.56 6.77 1.83
CA LEU A 63 -9.72 7.09 2.97
C LEU A 63 -8.25 7.10 2.57
N ARG A 64 -7.47 7.86 3.34
CA ARG A 64 -6.03 7.96 3.19
C ARG A 64 -5.33 7.67 4.50
N VAL A 65 -4.34 6.78 4.48
CA VAL A 65 -3.54 6.41 5.65
C VAL A 65 -2.06 6.35 5.31
N GLY A 66 -1.21 6.97 6.11
CA GLY A 66 0.25 6.88 5.97
C GLY A 66 0.81 5.67 6.71
N PHE A 67 1.70 4.93 6.06
CA PHE A 67 2.40 3.78 6.64
C PHE A 67 3.90 3.83 6.32
N ASN A 68 4.68 3.14 7.13
CA ASN A 68 6.05 2.77 6.76
C ASN A 68 5.97 1.56 5.79
N PRO A 69 6.45 1.68 4.54
CA PRO A 69 6.34 0.62 3.54
C PRO A 69 7.06 -0.67 3.96
N ARG A 70 8.17 -0.57 4.71
CA ARG A 70 8.96 -1.74 5.12
C ARG A 70 8.17 -2.70 5.98
N TYR A 71 7.38 -2.18 6.92
CA TYR A 71 6.56 -3.02 7.80
C TYR A 71 5.47 -3.76 7.03
N LEU A 72 4.88 -3.12 6.02
CA LEU A 72 3.90 -3.79 5.15
C LEU A 72 4.58 -4.86 4.27
N ALA A 73 5.73 -4.55 3.68
CA ALA A 73 6.48 -5.50 2.87
C ALA A 73 6.92 -6.74 3.68
N GLU A 74 7.41 -6.55 4.90
CA GLU A 74 7.78 -7.62 5.83
C GLU A 74 6.58 -8.50 6.17
N PHE A 75 5.43 -7.90 6.52
CA PHE A 75 4.19 -8.62 6.78
C PHE A 75 3.78 -9.47 5.57
N LEU A 76 3.71 -8.88 4.37
CA LEU A 76 3.28 -9.55 3.14
C LEU A 76 4.24 -10.65 2.70
N SER A 77 5.52 -10.52 3.03
CA SER A 77 6.54 -11.55 2.79
C SER A 77 6.41 -12.71 3.77
N ALA A 78 6.08 -12.43 5.03
CA ALA A 78 5.87 -13.45 6.05
C ALA A 78 4.63 -14.33 5.80
N VAL A 79 3.55 -13.75 5.24
CA VAL A 79 2.32 -14.49 4.89
C VAL A 79 2.36 -15.10 3.48
N SER A 80 3.50 -15.67 3.07
CA SER A 80 3.76 -16.13 1.70
C SER A 80 2.79 -17.19 1.16
N GLY A 81 2.12 -17.95 2.04
CA GLY A 81 1.12 -18.95 1.67
C GLY A 81 -0.28 -18.41 1.36
N ALA A 82 -0.53 -17.11 1.52
CA ALA A 82 -1.81 -16.48 1.21
C ALA A 82 -1.82 -15.85 -0.19
N GLU A 83 -2.91 -16.03 -0.94
CA GLU A 83 -3.13 -15.34 -2.23
C GLU A 83 -3.69 -13.93 -2.02
N ARG A 84 -4.60 -13.76 -1.06
CA ARG A 84 -5.25 -12.47 -0.76
C ARG A 84 -4.99 -12.03 0.67
N VAL A 85 -5.00 -10.71 0.87
CA VAL A 85 -4.84 -10.06 2.18
C VAL A 85 -5.99 -9.10 2.44
N CYS A 86 -6.29 -8.87 3.72
CA CYS A 86 -7.35 -7.96 4.17
C CYS A 86 -6.76 -6.92 5.14
N LEU A 87 -6.88 -5.64 4.78
CA LEU A 87 -6.54 -4.51 5.64
C LEU A 87 -7.84 -3.94 6.21
N ARG A 88 -7.97 -3.90 7.54
CA ARG A 88 -9.12 -3.31 8.23
C ARG A 88 -8.70 -1.99 8.86
N PHE A 89 -9.35 -0.91 8.43
CA PHE A 89 -9.18 0.42 8.99
C PHE A 89 -10.27 0.67 10.04
N LYS A 90 -9.89 1.29 11.17
CA LYS A 90 -10.85 1.78 12.16
C LYS A 90 -11.51 3.08 11.70
#